data_AF-A0A976FGK0-F1
#
_entry.id   AF-A0A976FGK0-F1
#
_cell.length_a   1.000
_cell.length_b   1.000
_cell.length_c   1.000
_cell.angle_alpha   90.00
_cell.angle_beta   90.00
_cell.angle_gamma   90.00
#
_symmetry.space_group_name_H-M   'P 1'
#
loop_
_entity.id
_entity.type
_entity.pdbx_description
1 polymer ?
#
loop_
_entity_poly.entity_id
_entity_poly.type
_entity_poly.pdbx_seq_one_letter_code
_entity_poly.pdbx_strand_id
1 'polypeptide(L)'
;MLRLVSAAGALIASIQFIKAQTQLHENLSSPETEDSVPVLTDALVASTWMDHMMPSKALNISDITLLFTRNPDWGVIGSALEDAIVVTFQCFKCWGIFLLLVAVPIMQALMLVGEAALPHVLTATKMAANYVSEMDPLHQAFMASSVLFIVICIRQGYVHKARVQYVRTRRLLELRYRAFVASLSAKWRVVAILLPHILFFALSYEFLYWLPKISMDILGSEALFGLFSVGYPLVRSIGVIRRKRLCPQRIEATPGKTSKLMKKFEKITIPNYEWRAYEACLKYWVTWSVAVCVVGMMKLCLPAFIANFFVVPLHFCNVFLIWMHSPFTRGDIALYTLLSPLISPYANRLHECEATVNAKAEEKTNFLIRMLVSFRVVPEQYVYLAKDLWSQGPALFGLVFMFTPGFVASRGCSFMGFGFPAYVTIGVLAEKRTRRYEWWLAYFSVAVTVDYLLTAIGREIGWLPLFYHMKLLIMMWLQFPYFQGAERIFNACFKSVFIDQNAKTNEKKGI
;
A
#
# COMPACT_ATOMS: atom_id res chain seq x y z
N MET A 1 40.79 -10.26 0.23
CA MET A 1 41.41 -9.73 -1.00
C MET A 1 40.44 -9.49 -2.16
N LEU A 2 39.25 -10.12 -2.27
CA LEU A 2 38.29 -9.84 -3.36
C LEU A 2 37.60 -8.46 -3.33
N ARG A 3 37.66 -7.69 -2.23
CA ARG A 3 37.05 -6.34 -2.15
C ARG A 3 37.96 -5.20 -2.60
N LEU A 4 39.27 -5.40 -2.67
CA LEU A 4 40.20 -4.38 -3.21
C LEU A 4 40.24 -4.37 -4.74
N VAL A 5 39.97 -5.51 -5.39
CA VAL A 5 40.00 -5.63 -6.85
C VAL A 5 38.86 -4.84 -7.52
N SER A 6 37.72 -4.67 -6.83
CA SER A 6 36.59 -3.87 -7.32
C SER A 6 36.84 -2.35 -7.30
N ALA A 7 37.59 -1.85 -6.32
CA ALA A 7 37.91 -0.42 -6.22
C ALA A 7 39.01 -0.01 -7.20
N ALA A 8 39.99 -0.89 -7.43
CA ALA A 8 41.03 -0.69 -8.44
C ALA A 8 40.45 -0.68 -9.87
N GLY A 9 39.46 -1.53 -10.16
CA GLY A 9 38.78 -1.55 -11.47
C GLY A 9 38.01 -0.25 -11.78
N ALA A 10 37.39 0.37 -10.79
CA ALA A 10 36.68 1.65 -10.95
C ALA A 10 37.64 2.82 -11.18
N LEU A 11 38.79 2.83 -10.51
CA LEU A 11 39.85 3.84 -10.71
C LEU A 11 40.49 3.72 -12.10
N ILE A 12 40.78 2.50 -12.57
CA ILE A 12 41.34 2.29 -13.91
C ILE A 12 40.35 2.74 -15.01
N ALA A 13 39.04 2.50 -14.83
CA ALA A 13 38.01 2.99 -15.75
C ALA A 13 37.90 4.52 -15.77
N SER A 14 38.06 5.18 -14.62
CA SER A 14 38.06 6.66 -14.53
C SER A 14 39.28 7.30 -15.20
N ILE A 15 40.45 6.68 -15.10
CA ILE A 15 41.69 7.18 -15.72
C ILE A 15 41.66 6.98 -17.24
N GLN A 16 41.11 5.86 -17.72
CA GLN A 16 40.88 5.60 -19.15
C GLN A 16 39.91 6.61 -19.78
N PHE A 17 38.85 6.98 -19.06
CA PHE A 17 37.89 8.00 -19.49
C PHE A 17 38.52 9.39 -19.60
N ILE A 18 39.34 9.78 -18.62
CA ILE A 18 40.06 11.06 -18.64
C ILE A 18 41.07 11.10 -19.80
N LYS A 19 41.82 10.01 -20.04
CA LYS A 19 42.79 9.94 -21.13
C LYS A 19 42.14 9.99 -22.52
N ALA A 20 40.94 9.39 -22.67
CA ALA A 20 40.14 9.49 -23.88
C ALA A 20 39.63 10.93 -24.12
N GLN A 21 39.31 11.65 -23.05
CA GLN A 21 38.87 13.05 -23.12
C GLN A 21 40.02 14.02 -23.44
N THR A 22 41.23 13.73 -22.96
CA THR A 22 42.44 14.51 -23.30
C THR A 22 42.88 14.29 -24.74
N GLN A 23 42.82 13.06 -25.26
CA GLN A 23 43.12 12.76 -26.67
C GLN A 23 42.10 13.36 -27.65
N LEU A 24 40.83 13.51 -27.23
CA LEU A 24 39.82 14.22 -28.03
C LEU A 24 40.10 15.74 -28.08
N HIS A 25 40.73 16.29 -27.03
CA HIS A 25 41.05 17.71 -26.94
C HIS A 25 42.34 18.08 -27.69
N GLU A 26 43.36 17.20 -27.70
CA GLU A 26 44.60 17.39 -28.49
C GLU A 26 44.39 17.22 -30.00
N ASN A 27 43.47 16.35 -30.43
CA ASN A 27 43.13 16.20 -31.87
C ASN A 27 42.35 17.41 -32.44
N LEU A 28 41.93 18.36 -31.60
CA LEU A 28 41.25 19.59 -32.03
C LEU A 28 42.19 20.81 -32.14
N SER A 29 43.48 20.66 -31.82
CA SER A 29 44.44 21.77 -31.75
C SER A 29 45.68 21.58 -32.63
N SER A 30 45.48 21.43 -33.94
CA SER A 30 46.54 21.69 -34.94
C SER A 30 46.11 22.83 -35.86
N PRO A 31 46.97 23.83 -36.13
CA PRO A 31 46.59 25.05 -36.82
C PRO A 31 46.76 24.88 -38.34
N GLU A 32 45.76 25.26 -39.15
CA GLU A 32 46.01 25.89 -40.45
C GLU A 32 44.73 26.44 -41.11
N THR A 33 44.80 27.74 -41.40
CA THR A 33 44.14 28.54 -42.45
C THR A 33 42.65 28.89 -42.36
N GLU A 34 42.45 30.21 -42.29
CA GLU A 34 41.22 30.98 -42.42
C GLU A 34 40.41 30.60 -43.66
N ASP A 35 39.12 30.31 -43.46
CA ASP A 35 38.07 30.83 -44.33
C ASP A 35 36.77 30.98 -43.53
N SER A 36 36.19 32.17 -43.64
CA SER A 36 35.05 32.67 -42.88
C SER A 36 33.74 31.92 -43.15
N VAL A 37 33.08 31.42 -42.10
CA VAL A 37 31.67 30.97 -42.13
C VAL A 37 30.95 31.48 -40.86
N PRO A 38 29.76 32.11 -40.98
CA PRO A 38 29.18 32.88 -39.89
C PRO A 38 28.55 32.01 -38.80
N VAL A 39 28.74 32.46 -37.57
CA VAL A 39 28.08 32.01 -36.34
C VAL A 39 26.55 32.05 -36.52
N LEU A 40 25.92 30.87 -36.57
CA LEU A 40 24.47 30.71 -36.70
C LEU A 40 23.83 30.48 -35.32
N THR A 41 23.26 31.55 -34.77
CA THR A 41 21.92 31.62 -34.17
C THR A 41 21.17 30.30 -33.87
N ASP A 42 21.41 29.68 -32.71
CA ASP A 42 20.49 28.65 -32.15
C ASP A 42 19.71 29.13 -30.92
N ALA A 43 20.03 30.31 -30.37
CA ALA A 43 19.26 30.92 -29.28
C ALA A 43 17.92 31.56 -29.74
N LEU A 44 17.72 31.72 -31.05
CA LEU A 44 16.53 32.34 -31.64
C LEU A 44 15.42 31.34 -31.99
N VAL A 45 15.69 30.03 -31.98
CA VAL A 45 14.66 29.01 -32.29
C VAL A 45 13.80 28.69 -31.06
N ALA A 46 14.35 28.79 -29.84
CA ALA A 46 13.59 28.54 -28.61
C ALA A 46 12.62 29.67 -28.24
N SER A 47 12.95 30.93 -28.52
CA SER A 47 12.03 32.07 -28.30
C SER A 47 10.87 32.07 -29.29
N THR A 48 11.14 31.72 -30.56
CA THR A 48 10.12 31.71 -31.61
C THR A 48 9.10 30.59 -31.42
N TRP A 49 9.49 29.44 -30.84
CA TRP A 49 8.60 28.32 -30.52
C TRP A 49 7.67 28.60 -29.32
N MET A 50 8.16 29.33 -28.31
CA MET A 50 7.37 29.65 -27.12
C MET A 50 6.34 30.75 -27.38
N ASP A 51 6.65 31.69 -28.29
CA ASP A 51 5.71 32.73 -28.74
C ASP A 51 4.61 32.20 -29.68
N HIS A 52 4.82 31.06 -30.37
CA HIS A 52 3.81 30.43 -31.22
C HIS A 52 2.85 29.47 -30.49
N MET A 53 3.20 28.97 -29.29
CA MET A 53 2.37 28.01 -28.55
C MET A 53 1.44 28.63 -27.50
N MET A 54 1.66 29.89 -27.12
CA MET A 54 0.81 30.61 -26.17
C MET A 54 0.45 31.98 -26.74
N PRO A 55 -0.70 32.14 -27.41
CA PRO A 55 -1.20 33.48 -27.64
C PRO A 55 -1.51 34.06 -26.26
N SER A 56 -0.76 35.08 -25.86
CA SER A 56 -0.95 35.92 -24.66
C SER A 56 -2.27 36.71 -24.67
N LYS A 57 -3.25 36.30 -25.49
CA LYS A 57 -4.60 36.84 -25.47
C LYS A 57 -5.42 36.07 -24.45
N ALA A 58 -5.90 36.79 -23.45
CA ALA A 58 -6.97 36.34 -22.56
C ALA A 58 -8.05 35.63 -23.38
N LEU A 59 -8.35 34.37 -23.04
CA LEU A 59 -9.41 33.58 -23.67
C LEU A 59 -10.74 34.33 -23.55
N ASN A 60 -11.16 34.94 -24.65
CA ASN A 60 -12.42 35.68 -24.72
C ASN A 60 -13.57 34.69 -24.86
N ILE A 61 -14.60 34.82 -24.02
CA ILE A 61 -15.76 33.89 -23.97
C ILE A 61 -16.48 33.82 -25.33
N SER A 62 -16.41 34.90 -26.14
CA SER A 62 -16.93 34.97 -27.50
C SER A 62 -16.23 34.01 -28.48
N ASP A 63 -14.93 33.74 -28.29
CA ASP A 63 -14.13 32.89 -29.19
C ASP A 63 -14.44 31.41 -28.95
N ILE A 64 -14.79 31.05 -27.71
CA ILE A 64 -15.24 29.70 -27.33
C ILE A 64 -16.63 29.42 -27.93
N THR A 65 -17.55 30.39 -27.91
CA THR A 65 -18.88 30.21 -28.52
C THR A 65 -18.83 30.05 -30.04
N LEU A 66 -17.87 30.69 -30.71
CA LEU A 66 -17.67 30.60 -32.16
C LEU A 66 -17.05 29.24 -32.57
N LEU A 67 -16.23 28.65 -31.70
CA LEU A 67 -15.68 27.30 -31.86
C LEU A 67 -16.76 26.20 -31.84
N PHE A 68 -17.82 26.35 -31.04
CA PHE A 68 -18.93 25.38 -30.98
C PHE A 68 -19.89 25.44 -32.19
N THR A 69 -19.89 26.55 -32.94
CA THR A 69 -20.72 26.71 -34.15
C THR A 69 -20.06 26.24 -35.44
N ARG A 70 -18.77 25.91 -35.41
CA ARG A 70 -18.01 25.44 -36.59
C ARG A 70 -18.08 23.91 -36.69
N ASN A 71 -18.27 23.38 -37.90
CA ASN A 71 -18.21 21.93 -38.13
C ASN A 71 -16.82 21.40 -37.69
N PRO A 72 -16.76 20.32 -36.89
CA PRO A 72 -15.49 19.81 -36.38
C PRO A 72 -14.66 19.18 -37.50
N ASP A 73 -13.54 19.81 -37.83
CA ASP A 73 -12.53 19.25 -38.73
C ASP A 73 -11.76 18.14 -37.99
N TRP A 74 -12.24 16.91 -38.12
CA TRP A 74 -11.66 15.71 -37.50
C TRP A 74 -10.18 15.51 -37.80
N GLY A 75 -9.68 16.00 -38.96
CA GLY A 75 -8.28 15.96 -39.32
C GLY A 75 -7.39 16.83 -38.41
N VAL A 76 -7.85 18.03 -38.06
CA VAL A 76 -7.11 18.96 -37.18
C VAL A 76 -7.14 18.48 -35.73
N ILE A 77 -8.25 17.87 -35.29
CA ILE A 77 -8.36 17.24 -33.98
C ILE A 77 -7.41 16.04 -33.90
N GLY A 78 -7.32 15.24 -34.96
CA GLY A 78 -6.41 14.10 -35.05
C GLY A 78 -4.95 14.51 -34.99
N SER A 79 -4.53 15.53 -35.76
CA SER A 79 -3.16 16.04 -35.73
C SER A 79 -2.81 16.68 -34.38
N ALA A 80 -3.73 17.44 -33.78
CA ALA A 80 -3.51 18.03 -32.46
C ALA A 80 -3.38 16.96 -31.35
N LEU A 81 -4.11 15.85 -31.46
CA LEU A 81 -3.97 14.71 -30.56
C LEU A 81 -2.63 14.00 -30.76
N GLU A 82 -2.21 13.79 -32.01
CA GLU A 82 -0.92 13.19 -32.35
C GLU A 82 0.24 14.03 -31.80
N ASP A 83 0.21 15.35 -32.02
CA ASP A 83 1.20 16.28 -31.48
C ASP A 83 1.22 16.26 -29.95
N ALA A 84 0.06 16.25 -29.29
CA ALA A 84 -0.02 16.14 -27.84
C ALA A 84 0.58 14.82 -27.32
N ILE A 85 0.37 13.70 -28.04
CA ILE A 85 0.96 12.39 -27.72
C ILE A 85 2.48 12.43 -27.88
N VAL A 86 2.99 12.97 -28.99
CA VAL A 86 4.43 13.07 -29.25
C VAL A 86 5.13 13.93 -28.20
N VAL A 87 4.57 15.10 -27.89
CA VAL A 87 5.10 16.02 -26.87
C VAL A 87 5.07 15.37 -25.48
N THR A 88 4.03 14.62 -25.13
CA THR A 88 3.99 13.90 -23.85
C THR A 88 5.06 12.80 -23.77
N PHE A 89 5.29 12.03 -24.84
CA PHE A 89 6.37 11.03 -24.86
C PHE A 89 7.77 11.64 -24.79
N GLN A 90 8.00 12.79 -25.44
CA GLN A 90 9.25 13.54 -25.30
C GLN A 90 9.43 14.06 -23.87
N CYS A 91 8.35 14.56 -23.26
CA CYS A 91 8.35 14.97 -21.85
C CYS A 91 8.70 13.78 -20.93
N PHE A 92 8.10 12.59 -21.15
CA PHE A 92 8.44 11.38 -20.41
C PHE A 92 9.91 10.98 -20.57
N LYS A 93 10.47 11.08 -21.79
CA LYS A 93 11.90 10.79 -22.03
C LYS A 93 12.80 11.76 -21.27
N CYS A 94 12.52 13.07 -21.33
CA CYS A 94 13.26 14.10 -20.60
C CYS A 94 13.18 13.89 -19.08
N TRP A 95 11.98 13.60 -18.55
CA TRP A 95 11.80 13.26 -17.14
C TRP A 95 12.49 11.96 -16.76
N GLY A 96 12.50 10.95 -17.63
CA GLY A 96 13.21 9.69 -17.40
C GLY A 96 14.72 9.90 -17.27
N ILE A 97 15.31 10.70 -18.16
CA ILE A 97 16.72 11.08 -18.11
C ILE A 97 17.01 11.91 -16.85
N PHE A 98 16.16 12.88 -16.54
CA PHE A 98 16.29 13.68 -15.31
C PHE A 98 16.21 12.82 -14.04
N LEU A 99 15.22 11.94 -13.94
CA LEU A 99 15.06 11.03 -12.79
C LEU A 99 16.23 10.06 -12.65
N LEU A 100 16.77 9.57 -13.77
CA LEU A 100 17.97 8.73 -13.76
C LEU A 100 19.20 9.51 -13.25
N LEU A 101 19.38 10.75 -13.72
CA LEU A 101 20.46 11.64 -13.28
C LEU A 101 20.33 12.03 -11.80
N VAL A 102 19.10 12.21 -11.31
CA VAL A 102 18.81 12.56 -9.91
C VAL A 102 18.87 11.33 -8.98
N ALA A 103 18.60 10.12 -9.48
CA ALA A 103 18.68 8.90 -8.68
C ALA A 103 20.11 8.59 -8.21
N VAL A 104 21.13 8.94 -9.00
CA VAL A 104 22.55 8.72 -8.66
C VAL A 104 22.96 9.49 -7.39
N PRO A 105 22.80 10.83 -7.30
CA PRO A 105 23.13 11.57 -6.08
C PRO A 105 22.19 11.25 -4.92
N ILE A 106 20.91 10.90 -5.17
CA ILE A 106 20.01 10.45 -4.08
C ILE A 106 20.50 9.14 -3.48
N MET A 107 20.89 8.15 -4.28
CA MET A 107 21.42 6.88 -3.78
C MET A 107 22.75 7.05 -3.03
N GLN A 108 23.61 7.97 -3.50
CA GLN A 108 24.84 8.34 -2.80
C GLN A 108 24.54 9.07 -1.49
N ALA A 109 23.59 10.00 -1.47
CA ALA A 109 23.12 10.67 -0.27
C ALA A 109 22.48 9.69 0.72
N LEU A 110 21.72 8.71 0.25
CA LEU A 110 21.10 7.68 1.10
C LEU A 110 22.14 6.73 1.69
N MET A 111 23.19 6.38 0.92
CA MET A 111 24.34 5.67 1.46
C MET A 111 25.10 6.50 2.49
N LEU A 112 25.37 7.77 2.21
CA LEU A 112 26.04 8.69 3.14
C LEU A 112 25.21 8.96 4.40
N VAL A 113 23.89 9.10 4.28
CA VAL A 113 22.97 9.20 5.43
C VAL A 113 22.93 7.89 6.20
N GLY A 114 22.99 6.74 5.53
CA GLY A 114 23.13 5.44 6.19
C GLY A 114 24.43 5.34 7.00
N GLU A 115 25.54 5.82 6.45
CA GLU A 115 26.84 5.88 7.12
C GLU A 115 26.89 6.96 8.22
N ALA A 116 26.22 8.10 8.04
CA ALA A 116 26.11 9.19 9.02
C ALA A 116 25.08 8.93 10.13
N ALA A 117 24.06 8.11 9.88
CA ALA A 117 23.09 7.70 10.90
C ALA A 117 23.70 6.69 11.89
N LEU A 118 24.69 5.91 11.46
CA LEU A 118 25.40 4.96 12.31
C LEU A 118 26.03 5.63 13.55
N PRO A 119 26.80 6.73 13.45
CA PRO A 119 27.28 7.45 14.62
C PRO A 119 26.15 8.15 15.39
N HIS A 120 25.00 8.49 14.79
CA HIS A 120 23.83 9.00 15.53
C HIS A 120 23.16 7.93 16.40
N VAL A 121 23.03 6.68 15.91
CA VAL A 121 22.54 5.56 16.72
C VAL A 121 23.53 5.24 17.84
N LEU A 122 24.83 5.30 17.53
CA LEU A 122 25.91 5.05 18.49
C LEU A 122 26.02 6.17 19.54
N THR A 123 25.76 7.43 19.16
CA THR A 123 25.68 8.57 20.08
C THR A 123 24.37 8.57 20.87
N ALA A 124 23.24 8.14 20.31
CA ALA A 124 22.00 7.95 21.05
C ALA A 124 22.11 6.83 22.09
N THR A 125 22.78 5.71 21.75
CA THR A 125 23.09 4.65 22.73
C THR A 125 24.09 5.11 23.76
N LYS A 126 25.11 5.90 23.39
CA LYS A 126 26.02 6.54 24.35
C LYS A 126 25.31 7.57 25.25
N MET A 127 24.41 8.40 24.71
CA MET A 127 23.60 9.33 25.48
C MET A 127 22.65 8.59 26.41
N ALA A 128 22.00 7.53 25.96
CA ALA A 128 21.15 6.71 26.81
C ALA A 128 21.96 6.05 27.94
N ALA A 129 23.18 5.57 27.63
CA ALA A 129 24.09 5.02 28.63
C ALA A 129 24.56 6.09 29.63
N ASN A 130 24.93 7.28 29.15
CA ASN A 130 25.35 8.41 29.98
C ASN A 130 24.20 8.92 30.85
N TYR A 131 23.00 9.04 30.28
CA TYR A 131 21.78 9.44 30.98
C TYR A 131 21.43 8.45 32.10
N VAL A 132 21.54 7.15 31.84
CA VAL A 132 21.36 6.11 32.87
C VAL A 132 22.47 6.15 33.93
N SER A 133 23.68 6.59 33.59
CA SER A 133 24.79 6.74 34.54
C SER A 133 24.73 8.01 35.40
N GLU A 134 24.05 9.05 34.93
CA GLU A 134 23.83 10.31 35.65
C GLU A 134 22.59 10.27 36.58
N MET A 135 21.73 9.27 36.44
CA MET A 135 20.58 9.08 37.33
C MET A 135 21.02 8.70 38.75
N ASP A 136 20.22 9.12 39.74
CA ASP A 136 20.41 8.68 41.13
C ASP A 136 20.49 7.14 41.23
N PRO A 137 21.32 6.61 42.13
CA PRO A 137 21.55 5.17 42.26
C PRO A 137 20.27 4.38 42.56
N LEU A 138 19.27 5.02 43.19
CA LEU A 138 17.95 4.43 43.43
C LEU A 138 17.13 4.25 42.14
N HIS A 139 17.14 5.24 41.25
CA HIS A 139 16.45 5.18 39.96
C HIS A 139 17.15 4.23 38.99
N GLN A 140 18.49 4.19 39.02
CA GLN A 140 19.29 3.24 38.26
C GLN A 140 19.02 1.78 38.71
N ALA A 141 18.94 1.54 40.02
CA ALA A 141 18.58 0.23 40.58
C ALA A 141 17.16 -0.19 40.20
N PHE A 142 16.20 0.75 40.18
CA PHE A 142 14.83 0.49 39.75
C PHE A 142 14.73 0.15 38.25
N MET A 143 15.45 0.88 37.41
CA MET A 143 15.52 0.61 35.97
C MET A 143 16.20 -0.75 35.69
N ALA A 144 17.31 -1.05 36.37
CA ALA A 144 17.98 -2.34 36.24
C ALA A 144 17.09 -3.50 36.72
N SER A 145 16.41 -3.33 37.86
CA SER A 145 15.47 -4.32 38.41
C SER A 145 14.26 -4.54 37.51
N SER A 146 13.67 -3.49 36.95
CA SER A 146 12.54 -3.59 36.03
C SER A 146 12.94 -4.28 34.71
N VAL A 147 14.11 -3.97 34.15
CA VAL A 147 14.64 -4.67 32.97
C VAL A 147 14.93 -6.14 33.28
N LEU A 148 15.57 -6.43 34.41
CA LEU A 148 15.84 -7.80 34.85
C LEU A 148 14.53 -8.58 35.05
N PHE A 149 13.53 -7.95 35.67
CA PHE A 149 12.19 -8.51 35.87
C PHE A 149 11.51 -8.81 34.53
N ILE A 150 11.56 -7.90 33.56
CA ILE A 150 11.02 -8.12 32.21
C ILE A 150 11.72 -9.31 31.53
N VAL A 151 13.06 -9.36 31.61
CA VAL A 151 13.86 -10.47 31.05
C VAL A 151 13.53 -11.79 31.71
N ILE A 152 13.38 -11.82 33.04
CA ILE A 152 12.96 -13.00 33.80
C ILE A 152 11.53 -13.41 33.41
N CYS A 153 10.59 -12.46 33.29
CA CYS A 153 9.22 -12.70 32.84
C CYS A 153 9.17 -13.33 31.44
N ILE A 154 10.04 -12.89 30.54
CA ILE A 154 10.18 -13.44 29.20
C ILE A 154 10.81 -14.84 29.25
N ARG A 155 11.94 -15.02 29.95
CA ARG A 155 12.66 -16.31 30.04
C ARG A 155 11.86 -17.40 30.74
N GLN A 156 11.15 -17.07 31.82
CA GLN A 156 10.30 -18.03 32.54
C GLN A 156 8.97 -18.30 31.83
N GLY A 157 8.70 -17.65 30.69
CA GLY A 157 7.51 -17.86 29.90
C GLY A 157 6.23 -17.36 30.55
N TYR A 158 6.31 -16.46 31.54
CA TYR A 158 5.12 -15.84 32.15
C TYR A 158 4.32 -15.07 31.12
N VAL A 159 4.98 -14.41 30.16
CA VAL A 159 4.30 -13.74 29.03
C VAL A 159 3.47 -14.74 28.22
N HIS A 160 3.99 -15.96 28.01
CA HIS A 160 3.26 -17.01 27.31
C HIS A 160 2.06 -17.50 28.14
N LYS A 161 2.24 -17.75 29.45
CA LYS A 161 1.15 -18.14 30.36
C LYS A 161 0.06 -17.07 30.44
N ALA A 162 0.44 -15.81 30.62
CA ALA A 162 -0.46 -14.67 30.65
C ALA A 162 -1.22 -14.52 29.33
N ARG A 163 -0.55 -14.68 28.19
CA ARG A 163 -1.20 -14.69 26.87
C ARG A 163 -2.21 -15.83 26.73
N VAL A 164 -1.86 -17.04 27.16
CA VAL A 164 -2.77 -18.20 27.12
C VAL A 164 -3.98 -17.97 28.01
N GLN A 165 -3.77 -17.43 29.22
CA GLN A 165 -4.84 -17.09 30.15
C GLN A 165 -5.74 -15.99 29.60
N TYR A 166 -5.18 -14.92 29.03
CA TYR A 166 -5.92 -13.87 28.34
C TYR A 166 -6.77 -14.41 27.19
N VAL A 167 -6.21 -15.29 26.35
CA VAL A 167 -6.97 -15.90 25.25
C VAL A 167 -8.10 -16.78 25.80
N ARG A 168 -7.90 -17.48 26.92
CA ARG A 168 -8.92 -18.32 27.56
C ARG A 168 -10.04 -17.46 28.18
N THR A 169 -9.70 -16.45 28.97
CA THR A 169 -10.68 -15.55 29.60
C THR A 169 -11.48 -14.80 28.55
N ARG A 170 -10.81 -14.30 27.51
CA ARG A 170 -11.48 -13.67 26.37
C ARG A 170 -12.48 -14.61 25.68
N ARG A 171 -12.12 -15.87 25.42
CA ARG A 171 -13.04 -16.84 24.82
C ARG A 171 -14.25 -17.12 25.71
N LEU A 172 -14.04 -17.23 27.01
CA LEU A 172 -15.14 -17.42 27.98
C LEU A 172 -16.11 -16.23 27.92
N LEU A 173 -15.57 -15.01 27.93
CA LEU A 173 -16.36 -13.78 27.82
C LEU A 173 -17.11 -13.71 26.49
N GLU A 174 -16.46 -14.02 25.36
CA GLU A 174 -17.11 -14.06 24.04
C GLU A 174 -18.25 -15.08 23.98
N LEU A 175 -18.12 -16.24 24.63
CA LEU A 175 -19.18 -17.25 24.70
C LEU A 175 -20.37 -16.79 25.54
N ARG A 176 -20.11 -16.25 26.75
CA ARG A 176 -21.15 -15.70 27.62
C ARG A 176 -21.89 -14.56 26.94
N TYR A 177 -21.14 -13.68 26.29
CA TYR A 177 -21.70 -12.58 25.53
C TYR A 177 -22.58 -13.06 24.37
N ARG A 178 -22.15 -14.07 23.59
CA ARG A 178 -23.00 -14.64 22.53
C ARG A 178 -24.27 -15.29 23.07
N ALA A 179 -24.19 -15.98 24.20
CA ALA A 179 -25.37 -16.56 24.85
C ALA A 179 -26.36 -15.46 25.29
N PHE A 180 -25.84 -14.35 25.84
CA PHE A 180 -26.62 -13.17 26.21
C PHE A 180 -27.27 -12.49 24.99
N VAL A 181 -26.51 -12.28 23.91
CA VAL A 181 -27.05 -11.70 22.67
C VAL A 181 -28.10 -12.63 22.04
N ALA A 182 -27.90 -13.96 22.11
CA ALA A 182 -28.86 -14.94 21.60
C ALA A 182 -30.16 -14.97 22.42
N SER A 183 -30.09 -14.82 23.75
CA SER A 183 -31.29 -14.72 24.58
C SER A 183 -32.05 -13.40 24.36
N LEU A 184 -31.33 -12.31 24.08
CA LEU A 184 -31.91 -11.02 23.70
C LEU A 184 -32.53 -11.05 22.29
N SER A 185 -31.85 -11.64 21.31
CA SER A 185 -32.33 -11.66 19.93
C SER A 185 -33.61 -12.47 19.74
N ALA A 186 -33.85 -13.46 20.62
CA ALA A 186 -35.08 -14.24 20.67
C ALA A 186 -36.31 -13.38 21.01
N LYS A 187 -36.15 -12.28 21.75
CA LYS A 187 -37.24 -11.37 22.13
C LYS A 187 -37.24 -10.08 21.30
N TRP A 188 -36.08 -9.48 21.09
CA TRP A 188 -35.92 -8.16 20.43
C TRP A 188 -34.69 -8.15 19.52
N ARG A 189 -34.88 -8.53 18.25
CA ARG A 189 -33.79 -8.65 17.28
C ARG A 189 -33.01 -7.36 17.05
N VAL A 190 -33.70 -6.22 16.97
CA VAL A 190 -33.09 -4.90 16.72
C VAL A 190 -32.27 -4.44 17.93
N VAL A 191 -32.81 -4.63 19.15
CA VAL A 191 -32.12 -4.30 20.39
C VAL A 191 -30.87 -5.15 20.56
N ALA A 192 -30.92 -6.44 20.26
CA ALA A 192 -29.76 -7.33 20.32
C ALA A 192 -28.61 -6.88 19.39
N ILE A 193 -28.93 -6.23 18.26
CA ILE A 193 -27.94 -5.68 17.33
C ILE A 193 -27.42 -4.33 17.80
N LEU A 194 -28.28 -3.39 18.21
CA LEU A 194 -27.86 -2.01 18.55
C LEU A 194 -27.25 -1.86 19.95
N LEU A 195 -27.74 -2.62 20.94
CA LEU A 195 -27.38 -2.48 22.35
C LEU A 195 -25.86 -2.48 22.61
N PRO A 196 -25.05 -3.39 22.04
CA PRO A 196 -23.61 -3.41 22.30
C PRO A 196 -22.88 -2.17 21.77
N HIS A 197 -23.36 -1.63 20.65
CA HIS A 197 -22.77 -0.46 20.02
C HIS A 197 -23.10 0.80 20.83
N ILE A 198 -24.37 0.97 21.21
CA ILE A 198 -24.83 2.09 22.05
C ILE A 198 -24.11 2.06 23.40
N LEU A 199 -24.04 0.89 24.04
CA LEU A 199 -23.37 0.73 25.33
C LEU A 199 -21.87 1.04 25.24
N PHE A 200 -21.20 0.65 24.16
CA PHE A 200 -19.80 1.03 23.94
C PHE A 200 -19.64 2.54 23.84
N PHE A 201 -20.45 3.21 23.01
CA PHE A 201 -20.33 4.66 22.84
C PHE A 201 -20.67 5.42 24.12
N ALA A 202 -21.71 5.00 24.85
CA ALA A 202 -22.06 5.57 26.16
C ALA A 202 -20.91 5.41 27.16
N LEU A 203 -20.35 4.20 27.32
CA LEU A 203 -19.21 3.98 28.21
C LEU A 203 -17.96 4.74 27.76
N SER A 204 -17.73 4.85 26.45
CA SER A 204 -16.59 5.60 25.92
C SER A 204 -16.72 7.10 26.16
N TYR A 205 -17.94 7.64 26.08
CA TYR A 205 -18.22 9.05 26.36
C TYR A 205 -18.01 9.37 27.84
N GLU A 206 -18.54 8.53 28.73
CA GLU A 206 -18.27 8.62 30.17
C GLU A 206 -16.77 8.50 30.45
N PHE A 207 -16.09 7.51 29.86
CA PHE A 207 -14.66 7.33 30.06
C PHE A 207 -13.84 8.54 29.60
N LEU A 208 -14.20 9.16 28.47
CA LEU A 208 -13.58 10.38 27.98
C LEU A 208 -13.80 11.56 28.94
N TYR A 209 -14.99 11.68 29.53
CA TYR A 209 -15.31 12.75 30.49
C TYR A 209 -14.43 12.68 31.75
N TRP A 210 -14.18 11.47 32.25
CA TRP A 210 -13.37 11.23 33.45
C TRP A 210 -11.86 11.15 33.19
N LEU A 211 -11.42 11.29 31.94
CA LEU A 211 -10.04 11.02 31.57
C LEU A 211 -9.10 12.20 31.93
N PRO A 212 -7.94 11.96 32.57
CA PRO A 212 -6.94 13.00 32.81
C PRO A 212 -6.44 13.63 31.49
N LYS A 213 -6.09 14.93 31.51
CA LYS A 213 -5.62 15.68 30.33
C LYS A 213 -4.46 14.97 29.59
N ILE A 214 -3.49 14.44 30.34
CA ILE A 214 -2.33 13.70 29.79
C ILE A 214 -2.80 12.50 28.95
N SER A 215 -3.80 11.77 29.42
CA SER A 215 -4.35 10.61 28.71
C SER A 215 -5.20 11.02 27.51
N MET A 216 -5.89 12.17 27.56
CA MET A 216 -6.57 12.76 26.40
C MET A 216 -5.60 13.17 25.29
N ASP A 217 -4.45 13.76 25.65
CA ASP A 217 -3.41 14.14 24.68
C ASP A 217 -2.81 12.91 23.99
N ILE A 218 -2.57 11.85 24.76
CA ILE A 218 -2.12 10.56 24.21
C ILE A 218 -3.17 10.01 23.24
N LEU A 219 -4.44 9.98 23.64
CA LEU A 219 -5.55 9.51 22.80
C LEU A 219 -5.79 10.40 21.58
N GLY A 220 -5.39 11.66 21.63
CA GLY A 220 -5.43 12.62 20.53
C GLY A 220 -4.21 12.60 19.61
N SER A 221 -3.28 11.65 19.78
CA SER A 221 -2.06 11.60 18.96
C SER A 221 -2.27 11.03 17.55
N GLU A 222 -1.65 11.66 16.55
CA GLU A 222 -1.64 11.18 15.15
C GLU A 222 -0.98 9.82 14.99
N ALA A 223 0.03 9.53 15.82
CA ALA A 223 0.70 8.24 15.84
C ALA A 223 -0.25 7.10 16.23
N LEU A 224 -1.11 7.31 17.25
CA LEU A 224 -2.13 6.32 17.62
C LEU A 224 -3.19 6.15 16.53
N PHE A 225 -3.56 7.24 15.85
CA PHE A 225 -4.48 7.15 14.71
C PHE A 225 -3.89 6.29 13.58
N GLY A 226 -2.64 6.54 13.18
CA GLY A 226 -1.96 5.70 12.20
C GLY A 226 -1.80 4.24 12.65
N LEU A 227 -1.48 4.02 13.94
CA LEU A 227 -1.34 2.70 14.52
C LEU A 227 -2.67 1.93 14.51
N PHE A 228 -3.78 2.53 14.93
CA PHE A 228 -5.07 1.84 14.93
C PHE A 228 -5.69 1.76 13.54
N SER A 229 -5.55 2.78 12.71
CA SER A 229 -6.13 2.78 11.36
C SER A 229 -5.43 1.79 10.43
N VAL A 230 -4.11 1.65 10.53
CA VAL A 230 -3.32 0.87 9.56
C VAL A 230 -2.42 -0.16 10.23
N GLY A 231 -1.63 0.25 11.24
CA GLY A 231 -0.62 -0.62 11.84
C GLY A 231 -1.18 -1.92 12.45
N TYR A 232 -2.18 -1.81 13.32
CA TYR A 232 -2.85 -2.93 13.98
C TYR A 232 -3.53 -3.89 12.98
N PRO A 233 -4.40 -3.43 12.06
CA PRO A 233 -5.02 -4.31 11.07
C PRO A 233 -4.00 -4.95 10.12
N LEU A 234 -2.91 -4.27 9.78
CA LEU A 234 -1.81 -4.82 8.99
C LEU A 234 -1.10 -5.97 9.72
N VAL A 235 -0.71 -5.77 10.97
CA VAL A 235 -0.10 -6.83 11.82
C VAL A 235 -1.07 -8.01 11.99
N ARG A 236 -2.36 -7.74 12.17
CA ARG A 236 -3.39 -8.78 12.27
C ARG A 236 -3.51 -9.57 10.95
N SER A 237 -3.50 -8.89 9.81
CA SER A 237 -3.58 -9.50 8.48
C SER A 237 -2.39 -10.43 8.20
N ILE A 238 -1.17 -9.95 8.46
CA ILE A 238 0.06 -10.75 8.35
C ILE A 238 0.02 -11.94 9.30
N GLY A 239 -0.43 -11.73 10.54
CA GLY A 239 -0.56 -12.79 11.54
C GLY A 239 -1.54 -13.91 11.14
N VAL A 240 -2.64 -13.56 10.45
CA VAL A 240 -3.62 -14.52 9.92
C VAL A 240 -3.03 -15.32 8.76
N ILE A 241 -2.39 -14.65 7.80
CA ILE A 241 -1.72 -15.29 6.65
C ILE A 241 -0.61 -16.25 7.13
N ARG A 242 0.21 -15.79 8.08
CA ARG A 242 1.32 -16.57 8.66
C ARG A 242 0.85 -17.87 9.29
N ARG A 243 -0.23 -17.83 10.08
CA ARG A 243 -0.75 -19.05 10.74
C ARG A 243 -1.12 -20.11 9.71
N LYS A 244 -1.78 -19.73 8.62
CA LYS A 244 -2.20 -20.65 7.56
C LYS A 244 -1.03 -21.21 6.76
N ARG A 245 0.00 -20.41 6.47
CA ARG A 245 1.17 -20.86 5.70
C ARG A 245 2.15 -21.73 6.51
N LEU A 246 2.28 -21.51 7.82
CA LEU A 246 3.18 -22.27 8.69
C LEU A 246 2.56 -23.54 9.28
N CYS A 247 1.24 -23.61 9.49
CA CYS A 247 0.59 -24.79 10.06
C CYS A 247 0.74 -26.07 9.20
N PRO A 248 0.64 -26.03 7.86
CA PRO A 248 0.79 -27.22 7.01
C PRO A 248 2.21 -27.80 7.05
N GLN A 249 3.25 -26.95 6.95
CA GLN A 249 4.65 -27.40 6.88
C GLN A 249 5.14 -28.12 8.15
N ARG A 250 4.55 -27.81 9.32
CA ARG A 250 4.94 -28.46 10.59
C ARG A 250 4.35 -29.86 10.77
N ILE A 251 3.26 -30.17 10.07
CA ILE A 251 2.57 -31.47 10.17
C ILE A 251 3.25 -32.50 9.27
N GLU A 252 3.74 -32.08 8.09
CA GLU A 252 4.49 -32.96 7.18
C GLU A 252 5.92 -33.26 7.68
N ALA A 253 6.54 -32.34 8.43
CA ALA A 253 7.94 -32.48 8.86
C ALA A 253 8.17 -33.33 10.12
N THR A 254 7.16 -33.88 10.79
CA THR A 254 7.39 -34.70 12.00
C THR A 254 6.31 -35.77 12.22
N PRO A 255 6.45 -36.99 11.64
CA PRO A 255 5.45 -38.05 11.80
C PRO A 255 5.44 -38.72 13.19
N GLY A 256 6.36 -38.35 14.10
CA GLY A 256 6.69 -39.20 15.26
C GLY A 256 6.16 -38.79 16.64
N LYS A 257 5.65 -37.57 16.88
CA LYS A 257 5.31 -37.13 18.25
C LYS A 257 4.37 -35.93 18.32
N THR A 258 3.23 -35.97 17.64
CA THR A 258 2.17 -34.97 17.90
C THR A 258 1.56 -35.26 19.27
N SER A 259 1.87 -34.40 20.25
CA SER A 259 1.34 -34.54 21.60
C SER A 259 -0.20 -34.58 21.56
N LYS A 260 -0.80 -35.45 22.38
CA LYS A 260 -2.26 -35.60 22.58
C LYS A 260 -2.96 -34.24 22.81
N LEU A 261 -2.20 -33.25 23.28
CA LEU A 261 -2.61 -31.87 23.54
C LEU A 261 -2.73 -31.03 22.25
N MET A 262 -1.84 -31.21 21.26
CA MET A 262 -1.99 -30.57 19.94
C MET A 262 -3.20 -31.11 19.17
N LYS A 263 -3.43 -32.43 19.19
CA LYS A 263 -4.67 -33.02 18.64
C LYS A 263 -5.93 -32.51 19.35
N LYS A 264 -5.86 -32.25 20.66
CA LYS A 264 -6.95 -31.64 21.43
C LYS A 264 -7.16 -30.16 21.06
N PHE A 265 -6.09 -29.41 20.80
CA PHE A 265 -6.17 -28.03 20.29
C PHE A 265 -6.69 -27.96 18.86
N GLU A 266 -6.37 -28.92 17.99
CA GLU A 266 -6.92 -29.07 16.65
C GLU A 266 -8.43 -29.36 16.71
N LYS A 267 -8.86 -30.27 17.60
CA LYS A 267 -10.29 -30.52 17.86
C LYS A 267 -11.05 -29.31 18.43
N ILE A 268 -10.35 -28.37 19.09
CA ILE A 268 -10.90 -27.08 19.57
C ILE A 268 -10.84 -26.00 18.48
N THR A 269 -9.94 -26.13 17.50
CA THR A 269 -9.81 -25.21 16.37
C THR A 269 -10.78 -25.66 15.29
N ILE A 270 -12.05 -25.32 15.47
CA ILE A 270 -13.12 -25.62 14.52
C ILE A 270 -12.67 -25.07 13.14
N PRO A 271 -12.68 -25.86 12.05
CA PRO A 271 -12.29 -25.42 10.70
C PRO A 271 -13.06 -24.17 10.25
N ASN A 272 -14.23 -23.93 10.85
CA ASN A 272 -15.02 -22.73 10.63
C ASN A 272 -14.48 -21.43 11.25
N TYR A 273 -13.38 -21.47 12.00
CA TYR A 273 -12.79 -20.30 12.64
C TYR A 273 -11.73 -19.61 11.77
N GLU A 274 -11.04 -20.37 10.91
CA GLU A 274 -9.96 -19.82 10.08
C GLU A 274 -10.47 -18.88 9.01
N TRP A 275 -11.51 -19.26 8.27
CA TRP A 275 -12.11 -18.39 7.24
C TRP A 275 -12.73 -17.12 7.82
N ARG A 276 -13.30 -17.19 9.04
CA ARG A 276 -13.84 -16.01 9.73
C ARG A 276 -12.78 -14.98 10.07
N ALA A 277 -11.53 -15.39 10.31
CA ALA A 277 -10.44 -14.45 10.56
C ALA A 277 -10.05 -13.67 9.29
N TYR A 278 -9.99 -14.35 8.14
CA TYR A 278 -9.77 -13.70 6.84
C TYR A 278 -10.91 -12.75 6.50
N GLU A 279 -12.14 -13.22 6.65
CA GLU A 279 -13.35 -12.45 6.37
C GLU A 279 -13.40 -11.16 7.21
N ALA A 280 -13.12 -11.24 8.51
CA ALA A 280 -13.10 -10.07 9.39
C ALA A 280 -12.02 -9.05 8.99
N CYS A 281 -10.79 -9.51 8.71
CA CYS A 281 -9.72 -8.62 8.26
C CYS A 281 -10.07 -7.97 6.91
N LEU A 282 -10.67 -8.73 5.98
CA LEU A 282 -11.02 -8.22 4.67
C LEU A 282 -12.16 -7.20 4.74
N LYS A 283 -13.19 -7.45 5.54
CA LYS A 283 -14.28 -6.49 5.80
C LYS A 283 -13.77 -5.17 6.37
N TYR A 284 -12.80 -5.23 7.27
CA TYR A 284 -12.12 -4.03 7.77
C TYR A 284 -11.44 -3.26 6.63
N TRP A 285 -10.62 -3.94 5.83
CA TRP A 285 -9.90 -3.28 4.72
C TRP A 285 -10.85 -2.68 3.69
N VAL A 286 -11.91 -3.38 3.31
CA VAL A 286 -12.96 -2.84 2.42
C VAL A 286 -13.54 -1.55 2.99
N THR A 287 -13.92 -1.59 4.26
CA THR A 287 -14.56 -0.45 4.93
C THR A 287 -13.60 0.74 5.06
N TRP A 288 -12.35 0.47 5.42
CA TRP A 288 -11.29 1.47 5.48
C TRP A 288 -11.01 2.08 4.10
N SER A 289 -10.89 1.26 3.06
CA SER A 289 -10.65 1.71 1.68
C SER A 289 -11.78 2.57 1.14
N VAL A 290 -13.03 2.20 1.41
CA VAL A 290 -14.19 3.03 1.05
C VAL A 290 -14.18 4.34 1.82
N ALA A 291 -13.89 4.32 3.12
CA ALA A 291 -13.78 5.55 3.92
C ALA A 291 -12.68 6.49 3.39
N VAL A 292 -11.49 5.97 3.09
CA VAL A 292 -10.38 6.74 2.49
C VAL A 292 -10.80 7.35 1.15
N CYS A 293 -11.49 6.58 0.30
CA CYS A 293 -11.98 7.08 -0.99
C CYS A 293 -13.04 8.18 -0.82
N VAL A 294 -14.01 7.99 0.08
CA VAL A 294 -15.06 8.97 0.36
C VAL A 294 -14.45 10.25 0.92
N VAL A 295 -13.57 10.16 1.91
CA VAL A 295 -12.86 11.34 2.46
C VAL A 295 -12.03 12.03 1.38
N GLY A 296 -11.34 11.26 0.53
CA GLY A 296 -10.56 11.78 -0.59
C GLY A 296 -11.40 12.52 -1.64
N MET A 297 -12.60 12.01 -1.95
CA MET A 297 -13.56 12.66 -2.86
C MET A 297 -14.20 13.89 -2.23
N MET A 298 -14.60 13.83 -0.97
CA MET A 298 -15.16 14.97 -0.24
C MET A 298 -14.17 16.14 -0.20
N LYS A 299 -12.88 15.87 0.04
CA LYS A 299 -11.82 16.88 -0.03
C LYS A 299 -11.52 17.40 -1.44
N LEU A 300 -12.07 16.79 -2.50
CA LEU A 300 -11.92 17.28 -3.88
C LEU A 300 -13.07 18.25 -4.20
N CYS A 301 -14.28 17.90 -3.80
CA CYS A 301 -15.48 18.67 -4.12
C CYS A 301 -15.72 19.84 -3.16
N LEU A 302 -15.23 19.77 -1.91
CA LEU A 302 -15.44 20.81 -0.92
C LEU A 302 -14.22 21.76 -0.83
N PRO A 303 -14.47 23.09 -0.86
CA PRO A 303 -13.46 24.08 -0.49
C PRO A 303 -12.91 23.85 0.92
N ALA A 304 -11.63 24.20 1.13
CA ALA A 304 -10.93 23.96 2.39
C ALA A 304 -11.61 24.60 3.62
N PHE A 305 -12.28 25.74 3.46
CA PHE A 305 -12.99 26.41 4.56
C PHE A 305 -14.20 25.58 5.04
N ILE A 306 -14.97 24.98 4.12
CA ILE A 306 -16.10 24.12 4.50
C ILE A 306 -15.59 22.84 5.16
N ALA A 307 -14.53 22.25 4.59
CA ALA A 307 -13.91 21.06 5.17
C ALA A 307 -13.43 21.28 6.61
N ASN A 308 -12.99 22.50 6.95
CA ASN A 308 -12.52 22.84 8.29
C ASN A 308 -13.64 22.87 9.34
N PHE A 309 -14.89 23.18 8.94
CA PHE A 309 -16.05 23.12 9.83
C PHE A 309 -16.44 21.68 10.21
N PHE A 310 -16.11 20.71 9.36
CA PHE A 310 -16.43 19.29 9.58
C PHE A 310 -15.27 18.47 10.15
N VAL A 311 -14.22 19.12 10.68
CA VAL A 311 -13.07 18.40 11.25
C VAL A 311 -13.49 17.68 12.51
N VAL A 312 -13.60 16.35 12.41
CA VAL A 312 -13.85 15.48 13.55
C VAL A 312 -12.59 15.45 14.43
N PRO A 313 -12.68 15.69 15.74
CA PRO A 313 -11.52 15.64 16.62
C PRO A 313 -10.87 14.24 16.65
N LEU A 314 -9.54 14.21 16.72
CA LEU A 314 -8.79 12.96 16.53
C LEU A 314 -9.04 11.91 17.63
N HIS A 315 -9.31 12.34 18.86
CA HIS A 315 -9.67 11.43 19.95
C HIS A 315 -10.96 10.66 19.66
N PHE A 316 -11.96 11.29 19.03
CA PHE A 316 -13.18 10.59 18.59
C PHE A 316 -12.87 9.57 17.48
N CYS A 317 -12.01 9.94 16.52
CA CYS A 317 -11.55 9.01 15.48
C CYS A 317 -10.85 7.79 16.09
N ASN A 318 -10.00 7.98 17.10
CA ASN A 318 -9.30 6.90 17.79
C ASN A 318 -10.25 6.02 18.60
N VAL A 319 -11.23 6.59 19.30
CA VAL A 319 -12.28 5.82 19.99
C VAL A 319 -13.13 5.03 19.00
N PHE A 320 -13.46 5.61 17.84
CA PHE A 320 -14.18 4.94 16.77
C PHE A 320 -13.37 3.77 16.17
N LEU A 321 -12.06 3.92 16.00
CA LEU A 321 -11.18 2.84 15.56
C LEU A 321 -11.07 1.73 16.62
N ILE A 322 -11.03 2.08 17.92
CA ILE A 322 -11.06 1.11 19.01
C ILE A 322 -12.40 0.33 18.99
N TRP A 323 -13.52 1.02 18.77
CA TRP A 323 -14.83 0.39 18.57
C TRP A 323 -14.81 -0.59 17.39
N MET A 324 -14.18 -0.21 16.27
CA MET A 324 -14.09 -1.03 15.07
C MET A 324 -13.23 -2.29 15.29
N HIS A 325 -12.14 -2.18 16.04
CA HIS A 325 -11.25 -3.31 16.37
C HIS A 325 -11.73 -4.16 17.55
N SER A 326 -12.72 -3.68 18.30
CA SER A 326 -13.21 -4.37 19.49
C SER A 326 -13.88 -5.71 19.13
N PRO A 327 -13.41 -6.83 19.73
CA PRO A 327 -13.95 -8.15 19.41
C PRO A 327 -15.37 -8.37 19.97
N PHE A 328 -15.81 -7.53 20.90
CA PHE A 328 -17.12 -7.62 21.55
C PHE A 328 -18.21 -6.96 20.74
N THR A 329 -17.97 -5.73 20.27
CA THR A 329 -18.94 -4.96 19.48
C THR A 329 -18.96 -5.40 18.03
N ARG A 330 -17.83 -5.87 17.47
CA ARG A 330 -17.71 -6.22 16.04
C ARG A 330 -18.17 -5.08 15.13
N GLY A 331 -17.69 -3.88 15.46
CA GLY A 331 -18.02 -2.65 14.72
C GLY A 331 -17.65 -2.75 13.23
N ASP A 332 -16.57 -3.48 12.90
CA ASP A 332 -16.17 -3.81 11.52
C ASP A 332 -17.27 -4.53 10.73
N ILE A 333 -17.92 -5.52 11.32
CA ILE A 333 -19.00 -6.28 10.67
C ILE A 333 -20.26 -5.41 10.57
N ALA A 334 -20.60 -4.67 11.63
CA ALA A 334 -21.77 -3.79 11.63
C ALA A 334 -21.67 -2.71 10.55
N LEU A 335 -20.50 -2.07 10.46
CA LEU A 335 -20.23 -1.04 9.46
C LEU A 335 -20.21 -1.62 8.04
N TYR A 336 -19.62 -2.80 7.86
CA TYR A 336 -19.71 -3.52 6.59
C TYR A 336 -21.15 -3.86 6.21
N THR A 337 -22.00 -4.29 7.15
CA THR A 337 -23.41 -4.59 6.87
C THR A 337 -24.22 -3.34 6.53
N LEU A 338 -23.85 -2.18 7.05
CA LEU A 338 -24.44 -0.89 6.68
C LEU A 338 -23.99 -0.45 5.28
N LEU A 339 -22.70 -0.68 4.97
CA LEU A 339 -22.09 -0.28 3.71
C LEU A 339 -22.46 -1.22 2.56
N SER A 340 -22.64 -2.51 2.85
CA SER A 340 -22.85 -3.55 1.85
C SER A 340 -24.07 -3.29 0.96
N PRO A 341 -25.26 -2.88 1.44
CA PRO A 341 -26.41 -2.57 0.59
C PRO A 341 -26.18 -1.41 -0.40
N LEU A 342 -25.31 -0.45 -0.07
CA LEU A 342 -24.99 0.66 -0.97
C LEU A 342 -24.15 0.20 -2.17
N ILE A 343 -23.35 -0.85 -1.98
CA ILE A 343 -22.37 -1.33 -2.96
C ILE A 343 -22.82 -2.65 -3.63
N SER A 344 -23.58 -3.51 -2.93
CA SER A 344 -23.97 -4.85 -3.38
C SER A 344 -24.87 -4.92 -4.61
N PRO A 345 -25.84 -4.01 -4.88
CA PRO A 345 -26.66 -4.11 -6.08
C PRO A 345 -25.84 -3.87 -7.36
N TYR A 346 -24.68 -3.23 -7.23
CA TYR A 346 -23.71 -3.10 -8.32
C TYR A 346 -22.71 -4.26 -8.30
N ALA A 347 -22.18 -4.64 -7.13
CA ALA A 347 -21.19 -5.72 -7.01
C ALA A 347 -21.72 -7.06 -7.54
N ASN A 348 -22.99 -7.39 -7.26
CA ASN A 348 -23.62 -8.59 -7.78
C ASN A 348 -23.83 -8.51 -9.30
N ARG A 349 -24.22 -7.34 -9.84
CA ARG A 349 -24.37 -7.14 -11.28
C ARG A 349 -23.04 -7.22 -12.02
N LEU A 350 -21.97 -6.63 -11.49
CA LEU A 350 -20.65 -6.76 -12.09
C LEU A 350 -20.09 -8.17 -11.95
N HIS A 351 -20.42 -8.91 -10.89
CA HIS A 351 -20.05 -10.33 -10.77
C HIS A 351 -20.82 -11.22 -11.75
N GLU A 352 -22.13 -11.01 -11.91
CA GLU A 352 -22.93 -11.70 -12.93
C GLU A 352 -22.45 -11.34 -14.34
N CYS A 353 -22.15 -10.07 -14.58
CA CYS A 353 -21.52 -9.61 -15.82
C CYS A 353 -20.12 -10.22 -15.99
N GLU A 354 -19.28 -10.27 -14.96
CA GLU A 354 -17.94 -10.86 -15.04
C GLU A 354 -18.01 -12.37 -15.23
N ALA A 355 -18.95 -13.08 -14.62
CA ALA A 355 -19.15 -14.51 -14.79
C ALA A 355 -19.69 -14.83 -16.20
N THR A 356 -20.65 -14.05 -16.69
CA THR A 356 -21.20 -14.21 -18.05
C THR A 356 -20.21 -13.76 -19.13
N VAL A 357 -19.48 -12.68 -18.90
CA VAL A 357 -18.37 -12.21 -19.75
C VAL A 357 -17.23 -13.21 -19.70
N ASN A 358 -16.83 -13.73 -18.55
CA ASN A 358 -15.77 -14.74 -18.47
C ASN A 358 -16.19 -16.04 -19.15
N ALA A 359 -17.44 -16.49 -19.03
CA ALA A 359 -17.90 -17.68 -19.74
C ALA A 359 -17.90 -17.46 -21.27
N LYS A 360 -18.47 -16.34 -21.74
CA LYS A 360 -18.54 -16.00 -23.17
C LYS A 360 -17.17 -15.63 -23.75
N ALA A 361 -16.32 -14.99 -22.96
CA ALA A 361 -14.95 -14.68 -23.29
C ALA A 361 -14.08 -15.93 -23.21
N GLU A 362 -14.32 -16.88 -22.32
CA GLU A 362 -13.63 -18.17 -22.29
C GLU A 362 -13.95 -18.99 -23.54
N GLU A 363 -15.19 -18.99 -24.01
CA GLU A 363 -15.54 -19.59 -25.31
C GLU A 363 -14.85 -18.88 -26.48
N LYS A 364 -14.94 -17.55 -26.55
CA LYS A 364 -14.30 -16.75 -27.62
C LYS A 364 -12.78 -16.79 -27.56
N THR A 365 -12.18 -16.79 -26.37
CA THR A 365 -10.73 -16.89 -26.17
C THR A 365 -10.27 -18.32 -26.42
N ASN A 366 -11.01 -19.36 -26.05
CA ASN A 366 -10.67 -20.73 -26.46
C ASN A 366 -10.72 -20.90 -27.98
N PHE A 367 -11.68 -20.25 -28.64
CA PHE A 367 -11.74 -20.18 -30.10
C PHE A 367 -10.58 -19.36 -30.69
N LEU A 368 -10.31 -18.15 -30.18
CA LEU A 368 -9.22 -17.28 -30.65
C LEU A 368 -7.84 -17.84 -30.32
N ILE A 369 -7.65 -18.51 -29.18
CA ILE A 369 -6.42 -19.23 -28.81
C ILE A 369 -6.21 -20.38 -29.78
N ARG A 370 -7.25 -21.19 -30.07
CA ARG A 370 -7.16 -22.22 -31.11
C ARG A 370 -6.82 -21.64 -32.48
N MET A 371 -7.40 -20.48 -32.83
CA MET A 371 -7.15 -19.80 -34.10
C MET A 371 -5.74 -19.19 -34.16
N LEU A 372 -5.29 -18.47 -33.13
CA LEU A 372 -3.98 -17.82 -33.03
C LEU A 372 -2.83 -18.82 -32.90
N VAL A 373 -3.05 -19.93 -32.17
CA VAL A 373 -2.12 -21.07 -32.12
C VAL A 373 -2.07 -21.77 -33.48
N SER A 374 -3.21 -21.91 -34.18
CA SER A 374 -3.24 -22.43 -35.55
C SER A 374 -2.56 -21.51 -36.57
N PHE A 375 -2.56 -20.19 -36.35
CA PHE A 375 -1.88 -19.23 -37.22
C PHE A 375 -0.41 -18.98 -36.84
N ARG A 376 0.07 -19.44 -35.67
CA ARG A 376 1.45 -19.25 -35.18
C ARG A 376 1.88 -17.77 -35.06
N VAL A 377 0.91 -16.83 -35.05
CA VAL A 377 1.15 -15.38 -35.13
C VAL A 377 1.43 -14.74 -33.76
N VAL A 378 0.96 -15.32 -32.64
CA VAL A 378 1.14 -14.71 -31.30
C VAL A 378 1.52 -15.77 -30.25
N PRO A 379 2.60 -15.55 -29.47
CA PRO A 379 2.96 -16.41 -28.34
C PRO A 379 1.84 -16.48 -27.29
N GLU A 380 1.57 -17.67 -26.74
CA GLU A 380 0.48 -17.93 -25.77
C GLU A 380 0.46 -16.96 -24.58
N GLN A 381 1.63 -16.44 -24.18
CA GLN A 381 1.77 -15.49 -23.06
C GLN A 381 0.96 -14.18 -23.24
N TYR A 382 0.84 -13.66 -24.46
CA TYR A 382 0.10 -12.42 -24.71
C TYR A 382 -1.41 -12.60 -24.64
N VAL A 383 -1.90 -13.82 -24.90
CA VAL A 383 -3.35 -14.10 -24.88
C VAL A 383 -3.88 -14.19 -23.46
N TYR A 384 -3.10 -14.79 -22.54
CA TYR A 384 -3.42 -14.76 -21.11
C TYR A 384 -3.36 -13.35 -20.54
N LEU A 385 -2.39 -12.55 -20.97
CA LEU A 385 -2.28 -11.13 -20.57
C LEU A 385 -3.50 -10.35 -21.05
N ALA A 386 -3.91 -10.50 -22.31
CA ALA A 386 -5.10 -9.84 -22.85
C ALA A 386 -6.40 -10.27 -22.14
N LYS A 387 -6.54 -11.55 -21.76
CA LYS A 387 -7.67 -12.06 -20.98
C LYS A 387 -7.73 -11.44 -19.58
N ASP A 388 -6.60 -11.34 -18.89
CA ASP A 388 -6.50 -10.67 -17.58
C ASP A 388 -6.69 -9.15 -17.68
N LEU A 389 -6.26 -8.54 -18.78
CA LEU A 389 -6.45 -7.11 -19.05
C LEU A 389 -7.94 -6.80 -19.29
N TRP A 390 -8.64 -7.68 -20.01
CA TRP A 390 -10.07 -7.55 -20.31
C TRP A 390 -10.96 -7.80 -19.09
N SER A 391 -10.62 -8.78 -18.23
CA SER A 391 -11.37 -9.05 -17.00
C SER A 391 -11.30 -7.89 -15.98
N GLN A 392 -10.25 -7.06 -16.07
CA GLN A 392 -10.07 -5.86 -15.26
C GLN A 392 -10.40 -4.56 -16.01
N GLY A 393 -11.26 -4.61 -17.03
CA GLY A 393 -11.68 -3.44 -17.82
C GLY A 393 -11.98 -2.16 -17.01
N PRO A 394 -12.64 -2.22 -15.83
CA PRO A 394 -12.85 -1.02 -15.01
C PRO A 394 -11.57 -0.43 -14.39
N ALA A 395 -10.56 -1.24 -14.13
CA ALA A 395 -9.25 -0.77 -13.66
C ALA A 395 -8.46 -0.03 -14.76
N LEU A 396 -8.64 -0.42 -16.03
CA LEU A 396 -8.11 0.33 -17.18
C LEU A 396 -8.78 1.69 -17.35
N PHE A 397 -10.02 1.87 -16.87
CA PHE A 397 -10.62 3.20 -16.80
C PHE A 397 -9.79 4.15 -15.92
N GLY A 398 -8.98 3.60 -15.00
CA GLY A 398 -8.00 4.36 -14.23
C GLY A 398 -6.89 4.99 -15.05
N LEU A 399 -6.62 4.47 -16.25
CA LEU A 399 -5.66 5.02 -17.18
C LEU A 399 -6.12 6.38 -17.73
N VAL A 400 -7.43 6.67 -17.71
CA VAL A 400 -7.96 8.02 -18.00
C VAL A 400 -7.39 9.05 -17.02
N PHE A 401 -7.19 8.66 -15.75
CA PHE A 401 -6.56 9.56 -14.76
C PHE A 401 -5.08 9.86 -15.06
N MET A 402 -4.45 9.10 -15.94
CA MET A 402 -3.08 9.36 -16.40
C MET A 402 -2.99 10.63 -17.24
N PHE A 403 -4.08 11.01 -17.92
CA PHE A 403 -4.13 12.20 -18.79
C PHE A 403 -4.70 13.44 -18.08
N THR A 404 -5.15 13.31 -16.83
CA THR A 404 -5.65 14.44 -16.04
C THR A 404 -4.56 15.14 -15.22
N PRO A 405 -4.73 16.43 -14.90
CA PRO A 405 -3.76 17.19 -14.10
C PRO A 405 -3.50 16.57 -12.72
N GLY A 406 -2.30 16.81 -12.18
CA GLY A 406 -1.75 16.09 -11.03
C GLY A 406 -2.63 16.03 -9.77
N PHE A 407 -3.46 17.04 -9.51
CA PHE A 407 -4.40 17.04 -8.37
C PHE A 407 -5.52 16.00 -8.55
N VAL A 408 -6.02 15.83 -9.78
CA VAL A 408 -7.02 14.80 -10.12
C VAL A 408 -6.36 13.42 -10.13
N ALA A 409 -5.16 13.31 -10.71
CA ALA A 409 -4.41 12.06 -10.74
C ALA A 409 -4.10 11.53 -9.32
N SER A 410 -3.77 12.43 -8.38
CA SER A 410 -3.56 12.09 -6.96
C SER A 410 -4.78 11.43 -6.31
N ARG A 411 -6.00 11.96 -6.58
CA ARG A 411 -7.24 11.39 -6.05
C ARG A 411 -7.69 10.15 -6.82
N GLY A 412 -7.47 10.13 -8.13
CA GLY A 412 -7.66 8.96 -8.98
C GLY A 412 -6.79 7.77 -8.52
N CYS A 413 -5.59 8.03 -8.01
CA CYS A 413 -4.73 7.01 -7.42
C CYS A 413 -5.34 6.35 -6.18
N SER A 414 -5.93 7.12 -5.26
CA SER A 414 -6.62 6.54 -4.11
C SER A 414 -7.84 5.73 -4.53
N PHE A 415 -8.59 6.20 -5.54
CA PHE A 415 -9.75 5.49 -6.04
C PHE A 415 -9.40 4.18 -6.74
N MET A 416 -8.38 4.19 -7.61
CA MET A 416 -7.92 3.01 -8.33
C MET A 416 -7.18 2.02 -7.42
N GLY A 417 -6.34 2.51 -6.50
CA GLY A 417 -5.57 1.67 -5.58
C GLY A 417 -6.35 1.11 -4.40
N PHE A 418 -7.49 1.70 -4.02
CA PHE A 418 -8.29 1.24 -2.87
C PHE A 418 -9.77 1.06 -3.16
N GLY A 419 -10.38 1.98 -3.91
CA GLY A 419 -11.81 1.93 -4.24
C GLY A 419 -12.18 0.74 -5.12
N PHE A 420 -11.48 0.55 -6.24
CA PHE A 420 -11.72 -0.59 -7.13
C PHE A 420 -11.45 -1.96 -6.46
N PRO A 421 -10.31 -2.18 -5.77
CA PRO A 421 -10.09 -3.38 -4.97
C PRO A 421 -11.18 -3.62 -3.90
N ALA A 422 -11.60 -2.58 -3.18
CA ALA A 422 -12.69 -2.68 -2.20
C ALA A 422 -13.99 -3.12 -2.83
N TYR A 423 -14.28 -2.62 -4.04
CA TYR A 423 -15.44 -3.02 -4.81
C TYR A 423 -15.41 -4.51 -5.22
N VAL A 424 -14.30 -4.98 -5.81
CA VAL A 424 -14.18 -6.39 -6.24
C VAL A 424 -14.17 -7.35 -5.05
N THR A 425 -13.53 -6.95 -3.95
CA THR A 425 -13.47 -7.79 -2.74
C THR A 425 -14.83 -8.03 -2.09
N ILE A 426 -15.77 -7.08 -2.19
CA ILE A 426 -17.17 -7.29 -1.75
C ILE A 426 -17.83 -8.44 -2.52
N GLY A 427 -17.61 -8.53 -3.83
CA GLY A 427 -18.09 -9.66 -4.65
C GLY A 427 -17.44 -10.99 -4.22
N VAL A 428 -16.12 -10.98 -3.99
CA VAL A 428 -15.39 -12.17 -3.53
C VAL A 428 -15.86 -12.62 -2.14
N LEU A 429 -16.21 -11.68 -1.25
CA LEU A 429 -16.77 -11.93 0.07
C LEU A 429 -18.08 -12.73 0.00
N ALA A 430 -18.87 -12.60 -1.07
CA ALA A 430 -20.10 -13.39 -1.26
C ALA A 430 -19.83 -14.87 -1.63
N GLU A 431 -18.78 -15.15 -2.39
CA GLU A 431 -18.49 -16.50 -2.94
C GLU A 431 -17.78 -17.44 -1.95
N LYS A 432 -17.33 -16.94 -0.80
CA LYS A 432 -16.68 -17.71 0.29
C LYS A 432 -15.47 -18.56 -0.14
N ARG A 433 -14.75 -18.17 -1.20
CA ARG A 433 -13.52 -18.86 -1.65
C ARG A 433 -12.28 -18.37 -0.89
N THR A 434 -11.72 -19.24 -0.04
CA THR A 434 -10.60 -18.94 0.86
C THR A 434 -9.30 -18.54 0.16
N ARG A 435 -9.02 -19.07 -1.04
CA ARG A 435 -7.80 -18.72 -1.81
C ARG A 435 -7.82 -17.27 -2.27
N ARG A 436 -8.97 -16.75 -2.71
CA ARG A 436 -9.11 -15.36 -3.14
C ARG A 436 -9.04 -14.39 -1.95
N TYR A 437 -9.52 -14.79 -0.77
CA TYR A 437 -9.37 -13.98 0.45
C TYR A 437 -7.91 -13.75 0.82
N GLU A 438 -7.08 -14.77 0.71
CA GLU A 438 -5.66 -14.64 1.02
C GLU A 438 -4.96 -13.69 0.06
N TRP A 439 -5.25 -13.81 -1.25
CA TRP A 439 -4.67 -12.95 -2.28
C TRP A 439 -5.06 -11.47 -2.07
N TRP A 440 -6.34 -11.18 -1.88
CA TRP A 440 -6.79 -9.81 -1.63
C TRP A 440 -6.31 -9.25 -0.29
N LEU A 441 -6.19 -10.09 0.74
CA LEU A 441 -5.64 -9.66 2.03
C LEU A 441 -4.14 -9.33 1.92
N ALA A 442 -3.39 -10.11 1.13
CA ALA A 442 -2.00 -9.80 0.79
C ALA A 442 -1.93 -8.48 -0.01
N TYR A 443 -2.81 -8.30 -0.99
CA TYR A 443 -2.94 -7.06 -1.75
C TYR A 443 -3.11 -5.84 -0.84
N PHE A 444 -4.14 -5.79 0.00
CA PHE A 444 -4.37 -4.62 0.87
C PHE A 444 -3.21 -4.37 1.83
N SER A 445 -2.58 -5.42 2.37
CA SER A 445 -1.43 -5.26 3.25
C SER A 445 -0.22 -4.61 2.56
N VAL A 446 0.06 -5.00 1.31
CA VAL A 446 1.16 -4.43 0.53
C VAL A 446 0.79 -3.07 -0.03
N ALA A 447 -0.41 -2.91 -0.60
CA ALA A 447 -0.89 -1.67 -1.17
C ALA A 447 -0.85 -0.53 -0.16
N VAL A 448 -1.30 -0.76 1.07
CA VAL A 448 -1.24 0.27 2.13
C VAL A 448 0.19 0.56 2.56
N THR A 449 1.05 -0.47 2.66
CA THR A 449 2.48 -0.25 2.99
C THR A 449 3.17 0.59 1.92
N VAL A 450 2.95 0.26 0.65
CA VAL A 450 3.50 0.99 -0.50
C VAL A 450 2.90 2.39 -0.59
N ASP A 451 1.61 2.58 -0.32
CA ASP A 451 0.96 3.89 -0.34
C ASP A 451 1.53 4.82 0.74
N TYR A 452 1.75 4.31 1.96
CA TYR A 452 2.39 5.07 3.03
C TYR A 452 3.84 5.45 2.67
N LEU A 453 4.60 4.51 2.10
CA LEU A 453 5.96 4.77 1.65
C LEU A 453 6.00 5.84 0.54
N LEU A 454 5.14 5.69 -0.48
CA LEU A 454 5.05 6.66 -1.57
C LEU A 454 4.53 8.01 -1.07
N THR A 455 3.60 8.05 -0.12
CA THR A 455 3.13 9.32 0.44
C THR A 455 4.20 10.02 1.27
N ALA A 456 5.04 9.26 1.99
CA ALA A 456 6.21 9.81 2.68
C ALA A 456 7.23 10.39 1.69
N ILE A 457 7.53 9.69 0.60
CA ILE A 457 8.41 10.18 -0.49
C ILE A 457 7.78 11.40 -1.18
N GLY A 458 6.46 11.38 -1.39
CA GLY A 458 5.70 12.46 -2.03
C GLY A 458 5.65 13.74 -1.19
N ARG A 459 5.94 13.68 0.11
CA ARG A 459 6.11 14.90 0.91
C ARG A 459 7.30 15.74 0.43
N GLU A 460 8.36 15.07 -0.02
CA GLU A 460 9.60 15.71 -0.48
C GLU A 460 9.62 15.92 -2.01
N ILE A 461 9.10 14.95 -2.78
CA ILE A 461 9.17 14.94 -4.26
C ILE A 461 7.80 15.27 -4.91
N GLY A 462 6.78 15.61 -4.13
CA GLY A 462 5.41 15.84 -4.61
C GLY A 462 5.22 17.05 -5.52
N TRP A 463 6.23 17.91 -5.65
CA TRP A 463 6.27 19.01 -6.63
C TRP A 463 6.52 18.51 -8.06
N LEU A 464 7.03 17.29 -8.21
CA LEU A 464 7.32 16.68 -9.50
C LEU A 464 6.00 16.32 -10.21
N PRO A 465 5.70 16.86 -11.40
CA PRO A 465 4.40 16.68 -12.06
C PRO A 465 4.08 15.22 -12.36
N LEU A 466 5.08 14.38 -12.64
CA LEU A 466 4.89 12.94 -12.94
C LEU A 466 4.81 12.03 -11.72
N PHE A 467 5.00 12.55 -10.50
CA PHE A 467 5.05 11.73 -9.30
C PHE A 467 3.75 10.96 -9.04
N TYR A 468 2.61 11.65 -9.13
CA TYR A 468 1.30 11.04 -8.90
C TYR A 468 0.91 10.04 -10.00
N HIS A 469 1.39 10.24 -11.23
CA HIS A 469 1.19 9.30 -12.34
C HIS A 469 2.00 8.01 -12.12
N MET A 470 3.25 8.13 -11.65
CA MET A 470 4.05 6.96 -11.24
C MET A 470 3.42 6.23 -10.05
N LYS A 471 2.92 6.96 -9.06
CA LYS A 471 2.19 6.38 -7.91
C LYS A 471 0.98 5.56 -8.39
N LEU A 472 0.20 6.12 -9.32
CA LEU A 472 -0.94 5.45 -9.94
C LEU A 472 -0.52 4.15 -10.66
N LEU A 473 0.54 4.21 -11.49
CA LEU A 473 1.05 3.03 -12.20
C LEU A 473 1.52 1.93 -11.26
N ILE A 474 2.22 2.27 -10.17
CA ILE A 474 2.64 1.31 -9.15
C ILE A 474 1.42 0.65 -8.50
N MET A 475 0.41 1.43 -8.10
CA MET A 475 -0.82 0.88 -7.52
C MET A 475 -1.58 -0.02 -8.50
N MET A 476 -1.61 0.37 -9.77
CA MET A 476 -2.21 -0.42 -10.84
C MET A 476 -1.43 -1.74 -11.04
N TRP A 477 -0.11 -1.70 -11.04
CA TRP A 477 0.72 -2.90 -11.13
C TRP A 477 0.54 -3.87 -9.95
N LEU A 478 0.35 -3.36 -8.73
CA LEU A 478 0.07 -4.18 -7.55
C LEU A 478 -1.24 -4.97 -7.68
N GLN A 479 -2.26 -4.39 -8.34
CA GLN A 479 -3.60 -4.97 -8.41
C GLN A 479 -3.72 -6.06 -9.48
N PHE A 480 -2.85 -6.04 -10.49
CA PHE A 480 -2.95 -6.97 -11.61
C PHE A 480 -2.62 -8.42 -11.17
N PRO A 481 -3.58 -9.37 -11.28
CA PRO A 481 -3.40 -10.78 -10.94
C PRO A 481 -2.35 -11.45 -11.82
N TYR A 482 -2.19 -11.05 -13.09
CA TYR A 482 -1.15 -11.58 -13.99
C TYR A 482 0.26 -11.40 -13.41
N PHE A 483 0.59 -10.19 -12.94
CA PHE A 483 1.92 -9.89 -12.41
C PHE A 483 2.13 -10.44 -11.00
N GLN A 484 1.04 -10.71 -10.27
CA GLN A 484 1.05 -11.09 -8.85
C GLN A 484 1.96 -10.15 -8.02
N GLY A 485 2.01 -8.86 -8.39
CA GLY A 485 2.98 -7.90 -7.85
C GLY A 485 2.91 -7.80 -6.34
N ALA A 486 1.68 -7.69 -5.81
CA ALA A 486 1.46 -7.66 -4.37
C ALA A 486 1.88 -8.96 -3.67
N GLU A 487 1.59 -10.14 -4.24
CA GLU A 487 1.98 -11.41 -3.62
C GLU A 487 3.50 -11.62 -3.64
N ARG A 488 4.18 -11.21 -4.73
CA ARG A 488 5.65 -11.25 -4.81
C ARG A 488 6.29 -10.34 -3.78
N ILE A 489 5.82 -9.11 -3.65
CA ILE A 489 6.32 -8.17 -2.64
C ILE A 489 6.00 -8.67 -1.23
N PHE A 490 4.79 -9.18 -0.99
CA PHE A 490 4.41 -9.78 0.28
C PHE A 490 5.36 -10.91 0.64
N ASN A 491 5.62 -11.83 -0.29
CA ASN A 491 6.53 -12.93 -0.08
C ASN A 491 7.97 -12.44 0.14
N ALA A 492 8.46 -11.45 -0.61
CA ALA A 492 9.81 -10.92 -0.43
C ALA A 492 9.99 -10.22 0.93
N CYS A 493 9.06 -9.34 1.30
CA CYS A 493 9.11 -8.54 2.51
C CYS A 493 8.89 -9.38 3.77
N PHE A 494 7.93 -10.32 3.75
CA PHE A 494 7.60 -11.11 4.93
C PHE A 494 8.38 -12.43 5.03
N LYS A 495 9.00 -12.92 3.95
CA LYS A 495 9.96 -14.06 4.08
C LYS A 495 11.21 -13.65 4.85
N SER A 496 11.72 -12.43 4.69
CA SER A 496 12.96 -11.98 5.36
C SER A 496 12.79 -11.78 6.87
N VAL A 497 11.62 -11.31 7.32
CA VAL A 497 11.32 -11.09 8.76
C VAL A 497 11.05 -12.40 9.51
N PHE A 498 10.75 -13.50 8.82
CA PHE A 498 10.20 -14.72 9.45
C PHE A 498 10.91 -16.04 9.11
N ILE A 499 12.10 -16.05 8.50
CA ILE A 499 12.93 -17.27 8.48
C ILE A 499 13.41 -17.56 9.90
N ASP A 500 12.94 -18.68 10.46
CA ASP A 500 13.41 -19.25 11.71
C ASP A 500 14.95 -19.31 11.74
N GLN A 501 15.58 -18.56 12.65
CA GLN A 501 16.99 -18.76 13.00
C GLN A 501 17.27 -20.22 13.43
N ASN A 502 16.25 -20.93 13.91
CA ASN A 502 16.33 -22.33 14.32
C ASN A 502 16.59 -23.31 13.17
N ALA A 503 16.26 -22.97 11.92
CA ALA A 503 16.60 -23.81 10.76
C ALA A 503 18.12 -23.84 10.53
N LYS A 504 18.81 -22.70 10.71
CA LYS A 504 20.27 -22.61 10.62
C LYS A 504 20.98 -23.21 11.84
N THR A 505 20.35 -23.22 13.02
CA THR A 505 20.94 -23.80 14.23
C THR A 505 20.94 -25.33 14.20
N ASN A 506 19.93 -25.97 13.58
CA ASN A 506 19.90 -27.41 13.41
C ASN A 506 20.88 -27.90 12.33
N GLU A 507 21.12 -27.09 11.30
CA GLU A 507 22.17 -27.35 10.29
C GLU A 507 23.58 -27.22 10.89
N LYS A 508 23.78 -26.32 11.86
CA LYS A 508 25.07 -26.19 12.59
C LYS A 508 25.27 -27.18 13.74
N LYS A 509 24.23 -27.89 14.20
CA LYS A 509 24.32 -28.96 15.22
C LYS A 509 24.36 -30.36 14.61
N GLY A 510 24.34 -30.46 13.29
CA GLY A 510 24.58 -31.69 12.54
C GLY A 510 26.01 -31.80 12.02
N ILE A 511 27.00 -31.42 12.84
CA ILE A 511 28.42 -31.78 12.69
C ILE A 511 28.89 -32.27 14.05
#